data_AF-A0A954BNR2-F1
#
_entry.id   AF-A0A954BNR2-F1
#
_cell.length_a   1.000
_cell.length_b   1.000
_cell.length_c   1.000
_cell.angle_alpha   90.00
_cell.angle_beta   90.00
_cell.angle_gamma   90.00
#
_symmetry.space_group_name_H-M   'P 1'
#
loop_
_entity.id
_entity.type
_entity.pdbx_description
1 polymer ?
#
loop_
_entity_poly.entity_id
_entity_poly.type
_entity_poly.pdbx_seq_one_letter_code
_entity_poly.pdbx_strand_id
1 'polypeptide(L)'
;MTDRPADAVRPPRSHPAAGFREMVAQAVEVRTRKVLAEIAPSGAPTAPLPFMMAASFRETYGRILRTGVVPLLFVTPAMRSLEKAHEWSPGDRIRVFEILTLPDNPIREAWDRAWGTLWATRGVALAGQGANGQGDGRDQAKSGMLARLGRLMGGKPAAGPPQPGAARPAPYPSGDTVSFRELIDRHAVTHGYRSPEDDDIHALEELIRVPPAMLNKAWGEIADMHMREFKPVGVSRAEKGALTGTMVRWQRSLPPFMGEFLLIRAATDLEYCDFPFMRQLIHLLCDDLDPHERALPLLTEYQASLPKIIR
;
A
#
# COMPACT_ATOMS: atom_id res chain seq x y z
N MET A 1 -15.23 -30.36 -61.20
CA MET A 1 -15.77 -29.76 -59.96
C MET A 1 -14.96 -30.33 -58.81
N THR A 2 -13.91 -29.61 -58.41
CA THR A 2 -12.99 -29.99 -57.34
C THR A 2 -13.20 -28.99 -56.21
N ASP A 3 -13.80 -29.47 -55.12
CA ASP A 3 -14.11 -28.68 -53.93
C ASP A 3 -12.83 -28.27 -53.20
N ARG A 4 -12.68 -26.97 -52.99
CA ARG A 4 -11.63 -26.34 -52.18
C ARG A 4 -12.16 -26.26 -50.75
N PRO A 5 -11.50 -26.84 -49.73
CA PRO A 5 -11.97 -26.68 -48.36
C PRO A 5 -11.78 -25.22 -47.93
N ALA A 6 -12.83 -24.68 -47.32
CA ALA A 6 -12.89 -23.33 -46.81
C ALA A 6 -11.74 -23.04 -45.84
N ASP A 7 -11.05 -21.93 -46.09
CA ASP A 7 -10.09 -21.34 -45.17
C ASP A 7 -10.74 -21.15 -43.80
N ALA A 8 -10.27 -21.93 -42.82
CA ALA A 8 -10.60 -21.72 -41.43
C ALA A 8 -10.05 -20.35 -41.01
N VAL A 9 -10.95 -19.37 -40.87
CA VAL A 9 -10.64 -18.05 -40.30
C VAL A 9 -10.09 -18.26 -38.90
N ARG A 10 -8.76 -18.21 -38.78
CA ARG A 10 -8.04 -18.27 -37.51
C ARG A 10 -8.50 -17.06 -36.68
N PRO A 11 -9.00 -17.23 -35.45
CA PRO A 11 -9.39 -16.09 -34.63
C PRO A 11 -8.17 -15.18 -34.43
N PRO A 12 -8.36 -13.86 -34.34
CA PRO A 12 -7.26 -12.93 -34.10
C PRO A 12 -6.56 -13.36 -32.82
N ARG A 13 -5.27 -13.69 -32.92
CA ARG A 13 -4.41 -13.93 -31.76
C ARG A 13 -4.51 -12.68 -30.90
N SER A 14 -5.16 -12.78 -29.74
CA SER A 14 -5.11 -11.74 -28.73
C SER A 14 -3.64 -11.39 -28.52
N HIS A 15 -3.30 -10.10 -28.58
CA HIS A 15 -1.92 -9.67 -28.42
C HIS A 15 -1.37 -10.23 -27.10
N PRO A 16 -0.32 -11.08 -27.12
CA PRO A 16 0.20 -11.73 -25.92
C PRO A 16 0.65 -10.71 -24.84
N ALA A 17 1.04 -9.51 -25.28
CA ALA A 17 1.43 -8.37 -24.43
C ALA A 17 0.29 -7.84 -23.55
N ALA A 18 -0.96 -7.78 -24.05
CA ALA A 18 -2.11 -7.37 -23.23
C ALA A 18 -2.42 -8.42 -22.14
N GLY A 19 -2.19 -9.70 -22.45
CA GLY A 19 -2.35 -10.80 -21.51
C GLY A 19 -1.34 -10.75 -20.36
N PHE A 20 -0.06 -10.47 -20.65
CA PHE A 20 0.97 -10.41 -19.61
C PHE A 20 0.74 -9.28 -18.61
N ARG A 21 0.49 -8.05 -19.09
CA ARG A 21 0.25 -6.88 -18.23
C ARG A 21 -0.94 -7.06 -17.29
N GLU A 22 -2.05 -7.54 -17.84
CA GLU A 22 -3.26 -7.83 -17.07
C GLU A 22 -2.99 -8.96 -16.05
N MET A 23 -2.25 -9.99 -16.45
CA MET A 23 -1.86 -11.06 -15.53
C MET A 23 -1.00 -10.54 -14.37
N VAL A 24 -0.01 -9.67 -14.63
CA VAL A 24 0.80 -9.03 -13.57
C VAL A 24 -0.10 -8.23 -12.63
N ALA A 25 -0.98 -7.40 -13.18
CA ALA A 25 -1.91 -6.60 -12.38
C ALA A 25 -2.78 -7.47 -11.47
N GLN A 26 -3.38 -8.53 -12.02
CA GLN A 26 -4.19 -9.47 -11.26
C GLN A 26 -3.39 -10.23 -10.20
N ALA A 27 -2.18 -10.67 -10.52
CA ALA A 27 -1.33 -11.41 -9.58
C ALA A 27 -0.97 -10.55 -8.37
N VAL A 28 -0.54 -9.31 -8.61
CA VAL A 28 -0.23 -8.34 -7.56
C VAL A 28 -1.49 -8.01 -6.76
N GLU A 29 -2.59 -7.65 -7.42
CA GLU A 29 -3.84 -7.26 -6.77
C GLU A 29 -4.39 -8.39 -5.88
N VAL A 30 -4.48 -9.61 -6.38
CA VAL A 30 -5.01 -10.75 -5.61
C VAL A 30 -4.19 -10.97 -4.35
N ARG A 31 -2.86 -10.91 -4.44
CA ARG A 31 -2.01 -11.12 -3.26
C ARG A 31 -2.11 -9.98 -2.27
N THR A 32 -1.92 -8.75 -2.72
CA THR A 32 -1.89 -7.58 -1.85
C THR A 32 -3.26 -7.32 -1.23
N ARG A 33 -4.39 -7.60 -1.90
CA ARG A 33 -5.72 -7.58 -1.28
C ARG A 33 -5.88 -8.62 -0.18
N LYS A 34 -5.25 -9.79 -0.28
CA LYS A 34 -5.21 -10.77 0.83
C LYS A 34 -4.42 -10.23 2.01
N VAL A 35 -3.26 -9.62 1.78
CA VAL A 35 -2.48 -8.96 2.85
C VAL A 35 -3.31 -7.89 3.55
N LEU A 36 -3.95 -7.00 2.78
CA LEU A 36 -4.87 -5.97 3.31
C LEU A 36 -6.07 -6.58 4.07
N ALA A 37 -6.49 -7.80 3.73
CA ALA A 37 -7.52 -8.54 4.44
C ALA A 37 -7.05 -9.08 5.79
N GLU A 38 -5.84 -9.63 5.84
CA GLU A 38 -5.28 -10.17 7.08
C GLU A 38 -4.91 -9.09 8.11
N ILE A 39 -4.65 -7.85 7.69
CA ILE A 39 -4.36 -6.76 8.64
C ILE A 39 -5.60 -5.99 9.09
N ALA A 40 -6.73 -6.10 8.39
CA ALA A 40 -7.90 -5.32 8.74
C ALA A 40 -8.62 -5.89 9.96
N PRO A 41 -9.11 -5.02 10.86
CA PRO A 41 -9.90 -5.47 11.99
C PRO A 41 -11.27 -5.96 11.55
N SER A 42 -11.80 -6.90 12.33
CA SER A 42 -13.17 -7.41 12.19
C SER A 42 -14.16 -6.58 12.99
N GLY A 43 -13.72 -5.98 14.10
CA GLY A 43 -14.50 -5.16 15.00
C GLY A 43 -14.66 -3.71 14.54
N ALA A 44 -15.58 -2.99 15.18
CA ALA A 44 -15.72 -1.56 14.97
C ALA A 44 -14.56 -0.80 15.67
N PRO A 45 -13.75 -0.02 14.93
CA PRO A 45 -12.63 0.69 15.53
C PRO A 45 -13.11 1.80 16.47
N THR A 46 -12.38 2.00 17.57
CA THR A 46 -12.66 3.05 18.56
C THR A 46 -11.86 4.33 18.31
N ALA A 47 -10.92 4.28 17.37
CA ALA A 47 -10.11 5.40 16.90
C ALA A 47 -9.91 5.30 15.36
N PRO A 48 -9.56 6.39 14.67
CA PRO A 48 -9.29 6.36 13.23
C PRO A 48 -8.19 5.34 12.89
N LEU A 49 -8.47 4.42 11.97
CA LEU A 49 -7.51 3.45 11.50
C LEU A 49 -6.55 4.08 10.48
N PRO A 50 -5.30 3.58 10.37
CA PRO A 50 -4.46 3.82 9.20
C PRO A 50 -5.19 3.41 7.92
N PHE A 51 -5.01 4.17 6.83
CA PHE A 51 -5.72 3.95 5.57
C PHE A 51 -5.64 2.51 5.04
N MET A 52 -4.50 1.83 5.19
CA MET A 52 -4.35 0.44 4.71
C MET A 52 -5.24 -0.57 5.45
N MET A 53 -5.64 -0.28 6.68
CA MET A 53 -6.54 -1.12 7.46
C MET A 53 -8.01 -0.84 7.17
N ALA A 54 -8.32 0.29 6.53
CA ALA A 54 -9.70 0.66 6.21
C ALA A 54 -10.27 -0.23 5.09
N ALA A 55 -11.43 -0.81 5.33
CA ALA A 55 -12.11 -1.68 4.36
C ALA A 55 -12.36 -0.96 3.01
N SER A 56 -12.75 0.31 3.06
CA SER A 56 -13.00 1.13 1.87
C SER A 56 -11.74 1.37 1.04
N PHE A 57 -10.58 1.51 1.66
CA PHE A 57 -9.32 1.67 0.93
C PHE A 57 -8.98 0.42 0.11
N ARG A 58 -9.26 -0.78 0.62
CA ARG A 58 -9.02 -2.05 -0.09
C ARG A 58 -9.76 -2.14 -1.42
N GLU A 59 -10.92 -1.52 -1.53
CA GLU A 59 -11.71 -1.46 -2.77
C GLU A 59 -11.05 -0.55 -3.80
N THR A 60 -10.55 0.61 -3.36
CA THR A 60 -9.88 1.59 -4.22
C THR A 60 -8.46 1.16 -4.59
N TYR A 61 -7.79 0.37 -3.75
CA TYR A 61 -6.41 -0.07 -3.93
C TYR A 61 -6.18 -0.84 -5.25
N GLY A 62 -7.11 -1.72 -5.66
CA GLY A 62 -6.99 -2.42 -6.95
C GLY A 62 -7.00 -1.46 -8.15
N ARG A 63 -7.78 -0.38 -8.07
CA ARG A 63 -7.79 0.68 -9.09
C ARG A 63 -6.44 1.40 -9.13
N ILE A 64 -5.92 1.78 -7.97
CA ILE A 64 -4.60 2.45 -7.84
C ILE A 64 -3.50 1.63 -8.48
N LEU A 65 -3.47 0.32 -8.22
CA LEU A 65 -2.50 -0.58 -8.85
C LEU A 65 -2.62 -0.58 -10.37
N ARG A 66 -3.82 -0.78 -10.90
CA ARG A 66 -4.04 -0.93 -12.34
C ARG A 66 -3.79 0.35 -13.13
N THR A 67 -4.14 1.51 -12.57
CA THR A 67 -4.05 2.80 -13.29
C THR A 67 -2.78 3.58 -12.96
N GLY A 68 -2.16 3.33 -11.81
CA GLY A 68 -0.98 4.05 -11.33
C GLY A 68 0.28 3.20 -11.37
N VAL A 69 0.37 2.20 -10.49
CA VAL A 69 1.63 1.48 -10.21
C VAL A 69 2.04 0.54 -11.34
N VAL A 70 1.13 -0.33 -11.80
CA VAL A 70 1.45 -1.35 -12.81
C VAL A 70 1.92 -0.73 -14.13
N PRO A 71 1.27 0.32 -14.68
CA PRO A 71 1.76 0.99 -15.88
C PRO A 71 3.22 1.46 -15.76
N LEU A 72 3.62 1.99 -14.60
CA LEU A 72 4.98 2.46 -14.36
C LEU A 72 6.01 1.32 -14.35
N LEU A 73 5.65 0.12 -13.89
CA LEU A 73 6.52 -1.06 -13.99
C LEU A 73 6.92 -1.37 -15.44
N PHE A 74 5.96 -1.26 -16.36
CA PHE A 74 6.13 -1.59 -17.78
C PHE A 74 6.90 -0.54 -18.60
N VAL A 75 7.21 0.61 -18.01
CA VAL A 75 8.15 1.58 -18.61
C VAL A 75 9.59 1.05 -18.55
N THR A 76 9.90 0.23 -17.54
CA THR A 76 11.27 -0.23 -17.29
C THR A 76 11.75 -1.25 -18.34
N PRO A 77 13.05 -1.27 -18.68
CA PRO A 77 13.61 -2.29 -19.57
C PRO A 77 13.46 -3.71 -19.01
N ALA A 78 13.66 -3.90 -17.70
CA ALA A 78 13.58 -5.22 -17.05
C ALA A 78 12.20 -5.87 -17.24
N MET A 79 11.12 -5.11 -17.00
CA MET A 79 9.76 -5.62 -17.19
C MET A 79 9.44 -5.92 -18.67
N ARG A 80 9.90 -5.07 -19.59
CA ARG A 80 9.71 -5.29 -21.04
C ARG A 80 10.50 -6.50 -21.57
N SER A 81 11.67 -6.77 -21.01
CA SER A 81 12.43 -7.98 -21.31
C SER A 81 11.72 -9.21 -20.75
N LEU A 82 11.20 -9.14 -19.53
CA LEU A 82 10.41 -10.23 -18.92
C LEU A 82 9.15 -10.56 -19.74
N GLU A 83 8.44 -9.54 -20.21
CA GLU A 83 7.25 -9.68 -21.08
C GLU A 83 7.56 -10.49 -22.36
N LYS A 84 8.78 -10.36 -22.90
CA LYS A 84 9.21 -11.04 -24.15
C LYS A 84 9.90 -12.39 -23.92
N ALA A 85 10.36 -12.67 -22.71
CA ALA A 85 11.22 -13.82 -22.42
C ALA A 85 10.46 -15.16 -22.39
N HIS A 86 9.15 -15.14 -22.16
CA HIS A 86 8.34 -16.34 -21.94
C HIS A 86 6.93 -16.16 -22.54
N GLU A 87 6.33 -17.24 -23.04
CA GLU A 87 4.92 -17.24 -23.43
C GLU A 87 4.05 -17.34 -22.18
N TRP A 88 3.62 -16.19 -21.68
CA TRP A 88 2.87 -16.09 -20.43
C TRP A 88 1.43 -16.60 -20.57
N SER A 89 1.04 -17.45 -19.63
CA SER A 89 -0.32 -17.96 -19.49
C SER A 89 -0.92 -17.58 -18.13
N PRO A 90 -2.25 -17.57 -17.95
CA PRO A 90 -2.88 -17.29 -16.66
C PRO A 90 -2.43 -18.21 -15.50
N GLY A 91 -1.85 -19.38 -15.80
CA GLY A 91 -1.26 -20.30 -14.81
C GLY A 91 0.06 -19.80 -14.22
N ASP A 92 0.77 -18.91 -14.92
CA ASP A 92 2.11 -18.44 -14.54
C ASP A 92 2.08 -17.31 -13.49
N ARG A 93 0.92 -16.96 -12.94
CA ARG A 93 0.76 -15.89 -11.93
C ARG A 93 1.66 -16.06 -10.71
N ILE A 94 1.86 -17.30 -10.27
CA ILE A 94 2.74 -17.62 -9.13
C ILE A 94 4.19 -17.30 -9.50
N ARG A 95 4.64 -17.71 -10.68
CA ARG A 95 6.00 -17.46 -11.18
C ARG A 95 6.29 -15.97 -11.36
N VAL A 96 5.34 -15.21 -11.90
CA VAL A 96 5.44 -13.74 -11.99
C VAL A 96 5.66 -13.13 -10.61
N PHE A 97 4.88 -13.58 -9.63
CA PHE A 97 4.99 -13.10 -8.28
C PHE A 97 6.34 -13.45 -7.64
N GLU A 98 6.84 -14.67 -7.82
CA GLU A 98 8.17 -15.07 -7.36
C GLU A 98 9.23 -14.12 -7.93
N ILE A 99 9.20 -13.85 -9.24
CA ILE A 99 10.12 -12.91 -9.89
C ILE A 99 10.02 -11.52 -9.28
N LEU A 100 8.80 -10.99 -9.08
CA LEU A 100 8.56 -9.67 -8.48
C LEU A 100 9.13 -9.53 -7.06
N THR A 101 9.31 -10.64 -6.36
CA THR A 101 9.75 -10.66 -4.95
C THR A 101 11.14 -11.21 -4.73
N LEU A 102 11.85 -11.61 -5.80
CA LEU A 102 13.25 -12.00 -5.70
C LEU A 102 14.10 -10.86 -5.12
N PRO A 103 14.97 -11.15 -4.13
CA PRO A 103 16.01 -10.23 -3.72
C PRO A 103 16.88 -9.81 -4.90
N ASP A 104 17.36 -8.56 -4.88
CA ASP A 104 18.29 -8.00 -5.87
C ASP A 104 17.79 -8.03 -7.33
N ASN A 105 16.47 -8.04 -7.53
CA ASN A 105 15.85 -7.97 -8.86
C ASN A 105 15.58 -6.51 -9.27
N PRO A 106 16.01 -6.03 -10.46
CA PRO A 106 15.68 -4.69 -10.95
C PRO A 106 14.17 -4.42 -11.07
N ILE A 107 13.34 -5.45 -11.14
CA ILE A 107 11.89 -5.33 -11.12
C ILE A 107 11.38 -4.95 -9.72
N ARG A 108 12.05 -5.41 -8.66
CA ARG A 108 11.76 -5.01 -7.28
C ARG A 108 12.02 -3.52 -7.08
N GLU A 109 13.17 -3.03 -7.56
CA GLU A 109 13.47 -1.59 -7.55
C GLU A 109 12.49 -0.78 -8.42
N ALA A 110 11.99 -1.35 -9.51
CA ALA A 110 10.97 -0.72 -10.33
C ALA A 110 9.64 -0.58 -9.57
N TRP A 111 9.28 -1.55 -8.73
CA TRP A 111 8.10 -1.49 -7.86
C TRP A 111 8.20 -0.37 -6.84
N ASP A 112 9.32 -0.28 -6.13
CA ASP A 112 9.52 0.78 -5.12
C ASP A 112 9.52 2.16 -5.79
N ARG A 113 10.22 2.31 -6.92
CA ARG A 113 10.19 3.56 -7.69
C ARG A 113 8.80 3.91 -8.24
N ALA A 114 7.99 2.92 -8.60
CA ALA A 114 6.64 3.17 -9.10
C ALA A 114 5.76 3.81 -8.01
N TRP A 115 5.84 3.32 -6.77
CA TRP A 115 5.16 3.92 -5.63
C TRP A 115 5.67 5.33 -5.33
N GLY A 116 6.99 5.51 -5.23
CA GLY A 116 7.60 6.82 -5.01
C GLY A 116 7.21 7.83 -6.10
N THR A 117 7.21 7.42 -7.37
CA THR A 117 6.80 8.29 -8.50
C THR A 117 5.33 8.65 -8.41
N LEU A 118 4.46 7.67 -8.17
CA LEU A 118 3.02 7.88 -8.07
C LEU A 118 2.68 8.84 -6.91
N TRP A 119 3.37 8.70 -5.78
CA TRP A 119 3.19 9.57 -4.60
C TRP A 119 3.76 10.98 -4.80
N ALA A 120 4.93 11.10 -5.43
CA ALA A 120 5.56 12.39 -5.71
C ALA A 120 4.80 13.22 -6.75
N THR A 121 3.96 12.58 -7.57
CA THR A 121 3.19 13.25 -8.62
C THR A 121 2.10 14.12 -8.01
N ARG A 122 2.42 15.39 -7.75
CA ARG A 122 1.45 16.45 -7.46
C ARG A 122 0.77 16.86 -8.77
N GLY A 123 -0.34 16.20 -9.10
CA GLY A 123 -1.30 16.65 -10.12
C GLY A 123 -0.65 16.90 -11.47
N VAL A 124 -0.10 15.85 -12.11
CA VAL A 124 0.33 15.90 -13.51
C VAL A 124 -0.05 14.58 -14.18
N ALA A 125 -0.68 14.69 -15.35
CA ALA A 125 -1.25 13.63 -16.16
C ALA A 125 -0.36 12.38 -16.30
N LEU A 126 -0.92 11.21 -15.99
CA LEU A 126 -0.41 9.93 -16.46
C LEU A 126 -0.99 9.63 -17.85
N ALA A 127 -0.38 10.20 -18.90
CA ALA A 127 -0.47 9.69 -20.27
C ALA A 127 0.79 10.08 -21.04
N GLY A 128 1.35 9.15 -21.81
CA GLY A 128 2.75 9.15 -22.21
C GLY A 128 3.20 10.30 -23.11
N GLN A 129 4.48 10.63 -22.97
CA GLN A 129 5.31 11.14 -24.06
C GLN A 129 6.74 10.59 -23.90
N GLY A 130 7.27 10.07 -25.00
CA GLY A 130 8.65 9.61 -25.08
C GLY A 130 9.64 10.79 -25.19
N ALA A 131 10.87 10.48 -24.78
CA ALA A 131 12.15 10.96 -25.31
C ALA A 131 12.24 12.39 -25.90
N ASN A 132 12.84 13.30 -25.13
CA ASN A 132 14.16 13.89 -25.43
C ASN A 132 14.42 15.05 -24.45
N GLY A 133 15.57 15.05 -23.77
CA GLY A 133 15.93 16.13 -22.87
C GLY A 133 17.19 15.82 -22.08
N GLN A 134 18.32 15.94 -22.74
CA GLN A 134 19.67 15.95 -22.16
C GLN A 134 19.83 17.17 -21.25
N GLY A 135 20.31 16.98 -20.02
CA GLY A 135 20.54 18.04 -19.05
C GLY A 135 21.30 17.54 -17.83
N ASP A 136 22.62 17.67 -17.91
CA ASP A 136 23.59 17.50 -16.83
C ASP A 136 23.44 18.63 -15.79
N GLY A 137 23.88 18.41 -14.55
CA GLY A 137 24.12 19.51 -13.60
C GLY A 137 23.55 19.34 -12.19
N ARG A 138 24.48 19.19 -11.26
CA ARG A 138 24.45 19.31 -9.79
C ARG A 138 23.51 20.39 -9.20
N ASP A 139 23.26 20.18 -7.89
CA ASP A 139 22.77 21.13 -6.87
C ASP A 139 21.25 21.26 -6.70
N GLN A 140 20.72 20.58 -5.66
CA GLN A 140 20.05 21.24 -4.53
C GLN A 140 19.63 20.23 -3.44
N ALA A 141 20.60 19.88 -2.61
CA ALA A 141 20.33 19.69 -1.19
C ALA A 141 20.07 21.07 -0.57
N LYS A 142 19.18 21.15 0.44
CA LYS A 142 18.83 22.33 1.27
C LYS A 142 17.63 23.20 0.84
N SER A 143 16.49 22.59 0.48
CA SER A 143 15.19 23.30 0.45
C SER A 143 14.13 22.68 1.37
N GLY A 144 14.55 22.13 2.52
CA GLY A 144 13.65 21.48 3.50
C GLY A 144 13.35 22.29 4.78
N MET A 145 14.12 23.36 5.08
CA MET A 145 14.03 24.02 6.40
C MET A 145 13.48 25.46 6.36
N LEU A 146 13.41 26.11 5.19
CA LEU A 146 12.84 27.46 5.05
C LEU A 146 11.37 27.47 4.56
N ALA A 147 10.88 26.36 4.01
CA ALA A 147 9.47 26.21 3.61
C ALA A 147 8.50 26.14 4.80
N ARG A 148 9.00 25.99 6.03
CA ARG A 148 8.23 25.98 7.28
C ARG A 148 8.08 27.35 7.96
N LEU A 149 8.72 28.41 7.46
CA LEU A 149 8.62 29.76 8.06
C LEU A 149 7.75 30.75 7.26
N GLY A 150 7.41 30.45 6.01
CA GLY A 150 6.64 31.35 5.13
C GLY A 150 5.12 31.21 5.21
N ARG A 151 4.59 30.30 6.03
CA ARG A 151 3.15 29.96 6.08
C ARG A 151 2.37 30.67 7.21
N LEU A 152 2.90 31.79 7.70
CA LEU A 152 2.34 32.57 8.83
C LEU A 152 2.11 34.06 8.50
N MET A 153 2.27 34.50 7.26
CA MET A 153 1.80 35.82 6.82
C MET A 153 1.02 35.70 5.50
N GLY A 154 -0.23 36.17 5.54
CA GLY A 154 -1.20 36.04 4.46
C GLY A 154 -0.78 36.72 3.16
N GLY A 155 -1.08 36.05 2.05
CA GLY A 155 -0.94 36.58 0.69
C GLY A 155 -1.90 35.88 -0.25
N LYS A 156 -2.92 36.62 -0.69
CA LYS A 156 -3.99 36.25 -1.62
C LYS A 156 -3.44 36.15 -3.06
N PRO A 157 -3.78 35.15 -3.90
CA PRO A 157 -3.34 35.13 -5.29
C PRO A 157 -4.29 35.93 -6.19
N ALA A 158 -3.72 36.71 -7.11
CA ALA A 158 -4.43 37.46 -8.15
C ALA A 158 -4.47 36.66 -9.47
N ALA A 159 -5.62 36.71 -10.15
CA ALA A 159 -5.92 36.00 -11.41
C ALA A 159 -5.48 36.80 -12.65
N GLY A 160 -5.03 36.10 -13.70
CA GLY A 160 -4.83 36.62 -15.05
C GLY A 160 -5.88 36.06 -16.04
N PRO A 161 -6.19 36.77 -17.16
CA PRO A 161 -7.35 36.49 -18.02
C PRO A 161 -7.09 35.42 -19.12
N PRO A 162 -8.14 34.82 -19.72
CA PRO A 162 -8.04 33.68 -20.63
C PRO A 162 -7.95 34.09 -22.12
N GLN A 163 -7.32 33.23 -22.94
CA GLN A 163 -7.30 33.32 -24.41
C GLN A 163 -8.27 32.30 -25.04
N PRO A 164 -9.07 32.64 -26.07
CA PRO A 164 -10.09 31.75 -26.62
C PRO A 164 -9.68 31.05 -27.93
N GLY A 165 -10.00 29.75 -28.03
CA GLY A 165 -10.50 29.12 -29.25
C GLY A 165 -9.60 28.12 -30.00
N ALA A 166 -9.82 26.80 -29.81
CA ALA A 166 -9.88 25.79 -30.88
C ALA A 166 -10.37 24.40 -30.38
N ALA A 167 -11.51 23.98 -30.94
CA ALA A 167 -12.05 22.62 -31.18
C ALA A 167 -12.26 21.59 -30.04
N ARG A 168 -13.47 21.00 -30.05
CA ARG A 168 -14.06 20.05 -29.08
C ARG A 168 -13.30 18.72 -28.94
N PRO A 169 -13.20 18.14 -27.72
CA PRO A 169 -12.86 16.74 -27.51
C PRO A 169 -14.11 15.83 -27.55
N ALA A 170 -13.96 14.65 -28.16
CA ALA A 170 -14.80 13.47 -27.93
C ALA A 170 -14.24 12.68 -26.71
N PRO A 171 -15.04 11.84 -26.05
CA PRO A 171 -15.29 11.94 -24.61
C PRO A 171 -14.23 11.28 -23.74
N TYR A 172 -13.46 12.09 -23.02
CA TYR A 172 -13.27 11.93 -21.58
C TYR A 172 -13.45 13.31 -20.96
N PRO A 173 -14.14 13.44 -19.81
CA PRO A 173 -14.19 14.72 -19.13
C PRO A 173 -12.76 15.11 -18.75
N SER A 174 -12.21 16.07 -19.48
CA SER A 174 -11.06 16.87 -19.08
C SER A 174 -11.48 17.70 -17.87
N GLY A 175 -11.52 17.05 -16.71
CA GLY A 175 -11.75 17.65 -15.41
C GLY A 175 -10.57 17.29 -14.52
N ASP A 176 -9.90 18.32 -13.98
CA ASP A 176 -8.91 18.32 -12.90
C ASP A 176 -8.19 16.99 -12.67
N THR A 177 -6.93 16.91 -13.12
CA THR A 177 -6.05 15.77 -12.85
C THR A 177 -5.67 15.78 -11.37
N VAL A 178 -6.57 15.26 -10.53
CA VAL A 178 -6.37 15.07 -9.10
C VAL A 178 -5.16 14.15 -8.89
N SER A 179 -4.20 14.61 -8.08
CA SER A 179 -3.03 13.79 -7.74
C SER A 179 -3.44 12.52 -6.99
N PHE A 180 -2.57 11.51 -7.01
CA PHE A 180 -2.82 10.30 -6.21
C PHE A 180 -3.04 10.62 -4.72
N ARG A 181 -2.24 11.56 -4.20
CA ARG A 181 -2.35 12.05 -2.81
C ARG A 181 -3.70 12.71 -2.55
N GLU A 182 -4.11 13.66 -3.38
CA GLU A 182 -5.42 14.33 -3.25
C GLU A 182 -6.60 13.35 -3.38
N LEU A 183 -6.45 12.32 -4.22
CA LEU A 183 -7.45 11.27 -4.35
C LEU A 183 -7.60 10.47 -3.06
N ILE A 184 -6.49 10.08 -2.43
CA ILE A 184 -6.55 9.37 -1.15
C ILE A 184 -7.01 10.31 -0.03
N ASP A 185 -6.54 11.55 0.03
CA ASP A 185 -6.96 12.54 1.03
C ASP A 185 -8.49 12.73 1.01
N ARG A 186 -9.07 12.90 -0.19
CA ARG A 186 -10.52 13.02 -0.36
C ARG A 186 -11.25 11.74 0.07
N HIS A 187 -10.69 10.59 -0.28
CA HIS A 187 -11.25 9.30 0.10
C HIS A 187 -11.17 9.07 1.62
N ALA A 188 -10.09 9.50 2.27
CA ALA A 188 -9.86 9.44 3.71
C ALA A 188 -10.89 10.26 4.48
N VAL A 189 -11.11 11.52 4.06
CA VAL A 189 -12.15 12.39 4.62
C VAL A 189 -13.54 11.78 4.46
N THR A 190 -13.83 11.19 3.30
CA THR A 190 -15.14 10.60 3.00
C THR A 190 -15.42 9.35 3.85
N HIS A 191 -14.40 8.56 4.18
CA HIS A 191 -14.55 7.27 4.86
C HIS A 191 -14.03 7.24 6.30
N GLY A 192 -13.55 8.37 6.84
CA GLY A 192 -13.18 8.53 8.25
C GLY A 192 -11.92 7.76 8.68
N TYR A 193 -10.96 7.57 7.79
CA TYR A 193 -9.65 6.97 8.13
C TYR A 193 -8.53 8.01 8.02
N ARG A 194 -7.37 7.73 8.64
CA ARG A 194 -6.18 8.60 8.61
C ARG A 194 -5.59 8.66 7.19
N SER A 195 -5.40 9.85 6.65
CA SER A 195 -4.77 10.00 5.34
C SER A 195 -3.29 9.59 5.36
N PRO A 196 -2.75 8.96 4.29
CA PRO A 196 -1.35 8.58 4.26
C PRO A 196 -0.41 9.78 4.29
N GLU A 197 0.65 9.63 5.06
CA GLU A 197 1.83 10.49 5.05
C GLU A 197 2.93 9.93 4.14
N ASP A 198 4.00 10.69 3.96
CA ASP A 198 5.10 10.31 3.06
C ASP A 198 5.75 8.98 3.49
N ASP A 199 5.91 8.78 4.80
CA ASP A 199 6.50 7.56 5.36
C ASP A 199 5.57 6.33 5.24
N ASP A 200 4.26 6.55 5.17
CA ASP A 200 3.28 5.47 5.10
C ASP A 200 3.30 4.74 3.73
N ILE A 201 3.87 5.37 2.70
CA ILE A 201 3.95 4.79 1.35
C ILE A 201 4.90 3.60 1.29
N HIS A 202 5.92 3.60 2.14
CA HIS A 202 6.81 2.44 2.29
C HIS A 202 6.02 1.19 2.75
N ALA A 203 4.93 1.37 3.48
CA ALA A 203 4.08 0.26 3.87
C ALA A 203 3.31 -0.35 2.67
N LEU A 204 2.96 0.45 1.65
CA LEU A 204 2.36 -0.02 0.39
C LEU A 204 3.38 -0.77 -0.48
N GLU A 205 4.62 -0.29 -0.49
CA GLU A 205 5.74 -0.96 -1.18
C GLU A 205 5.93 -2.38 -0.65
N GLU A 206 5.85 -2.56 0.67
CA GLU A 206 6.04 -3.86 1.32
C GLU A 206 4.91 -4.88 1.09
N LEU A 207 3.68 -4.46 0.72
CA LEU A 207 2.53 -5.37 0.60
C LEU A 207 2.78 -6.57 -0.33
N ILE A 208 3.55 -6.37 -1.40
CA ILE A 208 3.86 -7.45 -2.34
C ILE A 208 4.77 -8.50 -1.70
N ARG A 209 5.64 -8.09 -0.77
CA ARG A 209 6.67 -8.93 -0.13
C ARG A 209 6.11 -9.78 0.99
N VAL A 210 5.01 -9.36 1.61
CA VAL A 210 4.40 -10.04 2.76
C VAL A 210 3.64 -11.30 2.32
N PRO A 211 3.96 -12.49 2.86
CA PRO A 211 3.13 -13.68 2.67
C PRO A 211 1.84 -13.60 3.52
N PRO A 212 0.64 -13.69 2.92
CA PRO A 212 -0.61 -13.64 3.70
C PRO A 212 -0.69 -14.72 4.78
N ALA A 213 -0.17 -15.93 4.50
CA ALA A 213 -0.15 -17.03 5.46
C ALA A 213 0.65 -16.72 6.72
N MET A 214 1.68 -15.87 6.62
CA MET A 214 2.48 -15.46 7.77
C MET A 214 1.68 -14.52 8.69
N LEU A 215 0.93 -13.57 8.11
CA LEU A 215 0.03 -12.70 8.88
C LEU A 215 -1.10 -13.49 9.52
N ASN A 216 -1.68 -14.44 8.79
CA ASN A 216 -2.74 -15.29 9.30
C ASN A 216 -2.27 -16.13 10.50
N LYS A 217 -1.07 -16.72 10.39
CA LYS A 217 -0.42 -17.44 11.50
C LYS A 217 -0.18 -16.52 12.69
N ALA A 218 0.39 -15.34 12.46
CA ALA A 218 0.68 -14.38 13.51
C ALA A 218 -0.58 -13.95 14.26
N TRP A 219 -1.65 -13.64 13.53
CA TRP A 219 -2.94 -13.29 14.09
C TRP A 219 -3.55 -14.44 14.89
N GLY A 220 -3.52 -15.66 14.36
CA GLY A 220 -4.02 -16.85 15.06
C GLY A 220 -3.33 -17.05 16.41
N GLU A 221 -2.01 -16.92 16.46
CA GLU A 221 -1.26 -17.04 17.73
C GLU A 221 -1.58 -15.90 18.72
N ILE A 222 -1.74 -14.66 18.24
CA ILE A 222 -2.14 -13.53 19.09
C ILE A 222 -3.52 -13.76 19.69
N ALA A 223 -4.51 -14.14 18.86
CA ALA A 223 -5.87 -14.40 19.30
C ALA A 223 -5.95 -15.59 20.27
N ASP A 224 -5.21 -16.67 19.99
CA ASP A 224 -5.13 -17.83 20.87
C ASP A 224 -4.53 -17.48 22.24
N MET A 225 -3.47 -16.67 22.28
CA MET A 225 -2.87 -16.24 23.55
C MET A 225 -3.80 -15.31 24.33
N HIS A 226 -4.51 -14.41 23.65
CA HIS A 226 -5.52 -13.57 24.28
C HIS A 226 -6.59 -14.41 24.97
N MET A 227 -7.13 -15.42 24.26
CA MET A 227 -8.12 -16.33 24.83
C MET A 227 -7.57 -17.09 26.05
N ARG A 228 -6.34 -17.59 26.00
CA ARG A 228 -5.75 -18.33 27.14
C ARG A 228 -5.42 -17.45 28.34
N GLU A 229 -5.10 -16.17 28.13
CA GLU A 229 -4.75 -15.25 29.21
C GLU A 229 -5.99 -14.63 29.87
N PHE A 230 -6.93 -14.13 29.06
CA PHE A 230 -8.08 -13.34 29.53
C PHE A 230 -9.41 -14.11 29.58
N LYS A 231 -9.55 -15.18 28.80
CA LYS A 231 -10.76 -16.02 28.75
C LYS A 231 -10.43 -17.51 28.92
N PRO A 232 -9.69 -17.90 29.97
CA PRO A 232 -9.20 -19.28 30.11
C PRO A 232 -10.38 -20.24 30.21
N VAL A 233 -10.43 -21.20 29.29
CA VAL A 233 -11.37 -22.32 29.33
C VAL A 233 -10.61 -23.56 29.81
N GLY A 234 -10.98 -24.07 30.99
CA GLY A 234 -10.35 -25.25 31.58
C GLY A 234 -8.94 -25.00 32.12
N VAL A 235 -8.03 -25.97 31.95
CA VAL A 235 -6.69 -26.00 32.57
C VAL A 235 -5.64 -25.23 31.75
N SER A 236 -5.95 -24.82 30.51
CA SER A 236 -5.01 -24.13 29.61
C SER A 236 -4.99 -22.62 29.85
N ARG A 237 -4.63 -22.20 31.07
CA ARG A 237 -4.45 -20.79 31.40
C ARG A 237 -3.02 -20.37 31.05
N ALA A 238 -2.88 -19.30 30.27
CA ALA A 238 -1.57 -18.71 30.01
C ALA A 238 -1.09 -17.89 31.22
N GLU A 239 0.23 -17.75 31.35
CA GLU A 239 0.83 -16.85 32.33
C GLU A 239 0.50 -15.39 31.99
N LYS A 240 0.48 -14.55 33.02
CA LYS A 240 0.28 -13.10 32.84
C LYS A 240 1.39 -12.52 31.98
N GLY A 241 1.04 -11.81 30.92
CA GLY A 241 1.97 -11.20 29.95
C GLY A 241 2.31 -12.10 28.75
N ALA A 242 1.72 -13.30 28.64
CA ALA A 242 1.93 -14.18 27.50
C ALA A 242 1.46 -13.54 26.17
N LEU A 243 0.34 -12.80 26.19
CA LEU A 243 -0.13 -12.03 25.05
C LEU A 243 0.88 -10.94 24.65
N THR A 244 1.34 -10.15 25.63
CA THR A 244 2.33 -9.09 25.41
C THR A 244 3.61 -9.65 24.81
N GLY A 245 4.15 -10.76 25.34
CA GLY A 245 5.34 -11.41 24.79
C GLY A 245 5.14 -11.91 23.36
N THR A 246 3.96 -12.46 23.05
CA THR A 246 3.61 -12.91 21.70
C THR A 246 3.49 -11.75 20.71
N MET A 247 2.89 -10.64 21.13
CA MET A 247 2.80 -9.40 20.35
C MET A 247 4.18 -8.82 20.05
N VAL A 248 5.05 -8.74 21.06
CA VAL A 248 6.44 -8.25 20.90
C VAL A 248 7.22 -9.13 19.93
N ARG A 249 7.09 -10.46 20.04
CA ARG A 249 7.73 -11.40 19.11
C ARG A 249 7.28 -11.15 17.67
N TRP A 250 5.98 -11.08 17.42
CA TRP A 250 5.45 -10.88 16.07
C TRP A 250 5.76 -9.49 15.52
N GLN A 251 5.74 -8.44 16.34
CA GLN A 251 6.17 -7.11 15.94
C GLN A 251 7.59 -7.12 15.36
N ARG A 252 8.51 -7.84 16.01
CA ARG A 252 9.93 -7.93 15.61
C ARG A 252 10.19 -8.89 14.45
N SER A 253 9.31 -9.88 14.26
CA SER A 253 9.52 -10.95 13.27
C SER A 253 8.86 -10.66 11.92
N LEU A 254 7.88 -9.76 11.89
CA LEU A 254 7.17 -9.39 10.68
C LEU A 254 7.93 -8.31 9.90
N PRO A 255 7.71 -8.21 8.57
CA PRO A 255 8.21 -7.12 7.76
C PRO A 255 7.81 -5.75 8.32
N PRO A 256 8.51 -4.67 7.92
CA PRO A 256 8.22 -3.31 8.37
C PRO A 256 6.72 -2.98 8.28
N PHE A 257 6.23 -2.23 9.27
CA PHE A 257 4.82 -1.82 9.46
C PHE A 257 3.81 -2.95 9.73
N MET A 258 4.04 -4.18 9.24
CA MET A 258 3.07 -5.28 9.36
C MET A 258 2.79 -5.68 10.80
N GLY A 259 3.81 -5.64 11.65
CA GLY A 259 3.65 -5.82 13.08
C GLY A 259 2.70 -4.78 13.67
N GLU A 260 2.91 -3.49 13.36
CA GLU A 260 2.09 -2.40 13.92
C GLU A 260 0.63 -2.55 13.51
N PHE A 261 0.35 -2.92 12.27
CA PHE A 261 -1.02 -3.19 11.85
C PHE A 261 -1.66 -4.33 12.64
N LEU A 262 -0.94 -5.41 12.95
CA LEU A 262 -1.48 -6.46 13.80
C LEU A 262 -1.71 -6.01 15.25
N LEU A 263 -0.87 -5.11 15.77
CA LEU A 263 -1.06 -4.54 17.11
C LEU A 263 -2.27 -3.58 17.16
N ILE A 264 -2.47 -2.76 16.13
CA ILE A 264 -3.66 -1.91 15.98
C ILE A 264 -4.91 -2.77 15.81
N ARG A 265 -4.81 -3.85 15.03
CA ARG A 265 -5.89 -4.83 14.87
C ARG A 265 -6.25 -5.45 16.21
N ALA A 266 -5.26 -5.86 17.00
CA ALA A 266 -5.48 -6.40 18.34
C ALA A 266 -6.21 -5.41 19.26
N ALA A 267 -5.81 -4.13 19.25
CA ALA A 267 -6.50 -3.08 20.00
C ALA A 267 -7.96 -2.83 19.56
N THR A 268 -8.32 -3.28 18.37
CA THR A 268 -9.69 -3.16 17.84
C THR A 268 -10.52 -4.41 18.11
N ASP A 269 -9.94 -5.59 17.85
CA ASP A 269 -10.64 -6.87 17.84
C ASP A 269 -10.63 -7.57 19.21
N LEU A 270 -9.65 -7.29 20.07
CA LEU A 270 -9.45 -7.98 21.34
C LEU A 270 -9.86 -7.11 22.52
N GLU A 271 -10.56 -7.73 23.47
CA GLU A 271 -10.87 -7.11 24.77
C GLU A 271 -9.58 -6.87 25.57
N TYR A 272 -9.58 -5.87 26.45
CA TYR A 272 -8.44 -5.53 27.33
C TYR A 272 -7.17 -5.02 26.61
N CYS A 273 -7.17 -4.92 25.27
CA CYS A 273 -6.14 -4.23 24.51
C CYS A 273 -6.45 -2.71 24.38
N ASP A 274 -6.66 -2.05 25.51
CA ASP A 274 -7.08 -0.65 25.62
C ASP A 274 -5.92 0.36 25.65
N PHE A 275 -6.22 1.65 25.86
CA PHE A 275 -5.20 2.72 25.90
C PHE A 275 -4.05 2.43 26.90
N PRO A 276 -4.32 2.07 28.18
CA PRO A 276 -3.27 1.64 29.10
C PRO A 276 -2.42 0.48 28.59
N PHE A 277 -3.05 -0.59 28.07
CA PHE A 277 -2.34 -1.76 27.55
C PHE A 277 -1.43 -1.39 26.37
N MET A 278 -1.97 -0.67 25.38
CA MET A 278 -1.20 -0.26 24.20
C MET A 278 -0.05 0.67 24.57
N ARG A 279 -0.25 1.58 25.53
CA ARG A 279 0.82 2.45 26.04
C ARG A 279 1.96 1.64 26.65
N GLN A 280 1.62 0.66 27.49
CA GLN A 280 2.63 -0.20 28.12
C GLN A 280 3.36 -1.04 27.06
N LEU A 281 2.64 -1.59 26.08
CA LEU A 281 3.23 -2.35 24.97
C LEU A 281 4.21 -1.49 24.15
N ILE A 282 3.85 -0.25 23.82
CA ILE A 282 4.75 0.68 23.11
C ILE A 282 6.01 0.93 23.92
N HIS A 283 5.90 1.18 25.24
CA HIS A 283 7.07 1.36 26.09
C HIS A 283 8.00 0.14 26.05
N LEU A 284 7.46 -1.07 26.19
CA LEU A 284 8.24 -2.32 26.10
C LEU A 284 8.91 -2.50 24.74
N LEU A 285 8.22 -2.14 23.66
CA LEU A 285 8.78 -2.24 22.31
C LEU A 285 9.88 -1.21 22.06
N CYS A 286 9.77 -0.01 22.63
CA CYS A 286 10.74 1.07 22.44
C CYS A 286 11.97 0.98 23.36
N ASP A 287 11.83 0.43 24.56
CA ASP A 287 12.92 0.34 25.55
C ASP A 287 14.04 -0.63 25.10
N ASP A 288 13.72 -1.60 24.24
CA ASP A 288 14.63 -2.66 23.79
C ASP A 288 15.30 -2.41 22.41
N LEU A 289 14.95 -1.33 21.69
CA LEU A 289 15.33 -1.15 20.27
C LEU A 289 16.27 0.04 19.98
N ASP A 290 17.07 -0.14 18.91
CA ASP A 290 18.02 0.84 18.40
C ASP A 290 17.29 2.13 17.96
N PRO A 291 17.81 3.34 18.30
CA PRO A 291 17.29 4.64 17.85
C PRO A 291 16.89 4.78 16.38
N HIS A 292 17.54 4.05 15.47
CA HIS A 292 17.27 4.11 14.04
C HIS A 292 16.15 3.17 13.58
N GLU A 293 15.75 2.21 14.41
CA GLU A 293 14.53 1.40 14.26
C GLU A 293 13.30 2.09 14.89
N ARG A 294 13.53 3.21 15.62
CA ARG A 294 12.51 3.94 16.38
C ARG A 294 11.64 4.81 15.49
N ALA A 295 10.56 4.22 15.02
CA ALA A 295 9.26 4.71 15.41
C ALA A 295 8.27 3.56 15.25
N LEU A 296 7.31 3.46 16.15
CA LEU A 296 6.06 2.77 15.88
C LEU A 296 5.05 3.87 15.53
N PRO A 297 5.22 4.61 14.41
CA PRO A 297 4.49 5.85 14.19
C PRO A 297 2.98 5.59 14.10
N LEU A 298 2.62 4.51 13.40
CA LEU A 298 1.23 4.13 13.20
C LEU A 298 0.59 3.73 14.53
N LEU A 299 1.29 2.90 15.30
CA LEU A 299 0.77 2.44 16.58
C LEU A 299 0.72 3.55 17.63
N THR A 300 1.73 4.42 17.67
CA THR A 300 1.80 5.55 18.61
C THR A 300 0.70 6.56 18.34
N GLU A 301 0.47 6.88 17.07
CA GLU A 301 -0.61 7.79 16.68
C GLU A 301 -2.00 7.19 16.94
N TYR A 302 -2.18 5.91 16.62
CA TYR A 302 -3.42 5.19 16.93
C TYR A 302 -3.68 5.18 18.44
N GLN A 303 -2.65 4.86 19.24
CA GLN A 303 -2.73 4.85 20.69
C GLN A 303 -3.08 6.23 21.26
N ALA A 304 -2.52 7.31 20.72
CA ALA A 304 -2.84 8.68 21.13
C ALA A 304 -4.31 9.05 20.83
N SER A 305 -4.90 8.40 19.82
CA SER A 305 -6.28 8.60 19.38
C SER A 305 -7.30 7.71 20.11
N LEU A 306 -6.84 6.71 20.88
CA LEU A 306 -7.73 5.84 21.64
C LEU A 306 -8.47 6.60 22.77
N PRO A 307 -9.72 6.24 23.09
CA PRO A 307 -10.40 6.74 24.27
C PRO A 307 -9.61 6.43 25.54
N LYS A 308 -9.39 7.44 26.39
CA LYS A 308 -8.65 7.28 27.65
C LYS A 308 -9.48 6.61 28.77
N ILE A 309 -10.75 6.31 28.50
CA ILE A 309 -11.69 5.75 29.49
C ILE A 309 -11.80 4.25 29.23
N ILE A 310 -11.57 3.46 30.28
CA ILE A 310 -11.59 2.00 30.28
C ILE A 310 -13.02 1.50 30.00
N ARG A 311 -13.16 0.54 29.08
CA ARG A 311 -14.38 -0.26 28.91
C ARG A 311 -14.31 -1.51 29.76
#